data_AF-A0A970NFW9-F1
#
_entry.id   AF-A0A970NFW9-F1
#
_cell.length_a   1.000
_cell.length_b   1.000
_cell.length_c   1.000
_cell.angle_alpha   90.00
_cell.angle_beta   90.00
_cell.angle_gamma   90.00
#
_symmetry.space_group_name_H-M   'P 1'
#
loop_
_entity.id
_entity.type
_entity.pdbx_description
1 polymer ?
#
loop_
_entity_poly.entity_id
_entity_poly.type
_entity_poly.pdbx_seq_one_letter_code
_entity_poly.pdbx_strand_id
1 'polypeptide(L)'
;MNDFLRRFNLNVDLATEARDLVRGAADREIPGVEEKVEQMEQIKITSIFIREPQAAQVMGRPIGTYLTIESPPLKINDPYVKQEIIDAMAKSIPLLLNDTLKPQDLVLLAGLGNWRATPDALGPKFIEYSPITRHYHQYAPEALVEGMRPTCGIAPGVLGITGLETFDVIKGIVDKVKPAVMFVVDSLAAQNVERIGTTIQMSNTGIQPGSGIGNARQALTQQELGIPVI
;
A
#
# COMPACT_ATOMS: atom_id res chain seq x y z
N MET A 1 11.39 8.46 21.74
CA MET A 1 11.35 8.11 20.32
C MET A 1 10.49 9.07 19.50
N ASN A 2 9.20 9.24 19.84
CA ASN A 2 8.35 10.30 19.25
C ASN A 2 8.97 11.70 19.35
N ASP A 3 9.59 12.04 20.48
CA ASP A 3 10.25 13.35 20.63
C ASP A 3 11.52 13.51 19.77
N PHE A 4 12.29 12.45 19.52
CA PHE A 4 13.48 12.53 18.67
C PHE A 4 13.10 12.66 17.19
N LEU A 5 12.17 11.82 16.73
CA LEU A 5 11.67 11.87 15.35
C LEU A 5 10.95 13.19 15.05
N ARG A 6 10.15 13.71 16.01
CA ARG A 6 9.52 15.03 15.90
C ARG A 6 10.54 16.17 15.92
N ARG A 7 11.58 16.09 16.76
CA ARG A 7 12.60 17.15 16.89
C ARG A 7 13.49 17.27 15.65
N PHE A 8 13.66 16.19 14.89
CA PHE A 8 14.43 16.18 13.63
C PHE A 8 13.56 16.04 12.37
N ASN A 9 12.24 16.07 12.51
CA ASN A 9 11.27 15.96 11.41
C ASN A 9 11.50 14.72 10.52
N LEU A 10 11.90 13.60 11.13
CA LEU A 10 12.18 12.34 10.44
C LEU A 10 10.88 11.55 10.29
N ASN A 11 10.32 11.55 9.07
CA ASN A 11 9.17 10.74 8.70
C ASN A 11 9.63 9.46 8.01
N VAL A 12 9.17 8.32 8.51
CA VAL A 12 9.47 7.00 7.98
C VAL A 12 8.18 6.49 7.37
N ASP A 13 8.20 5.94 6.15
CA ASP A 13 7.00 5.35 5.52
C ASP A 13 7.01 3.81 5.54
N LEU A 14 8.17 3.18 5.68
CA LEU A 14 8.28 1.72 5.79
C LEU A 14 8.12 1.22 7.24
N ALA A 15 7.43 0.10 7.42
CA ALA A 15 7.24 -0.56 8.70
C ALA A 15 8.54 -1.21 9.20
N THR A 16 9.35 -1.75 8.28
CA THR A 16 10.68 -2.29 8.58
C THR A 16 11.63 -1.21 9.08
N GLU A 17 11.64 -0.03 8.45
CA GLU A 17 12.46 1.10 8.91
C GLU A 17 12.00 1.63 10.28
N ALA A 18 10.68 1.70 10.51
CA ALA A 18 10.15 2.08 11.84
C ALA A 18 10.63 1.08 12.91
N ARG A 19 10.57 -0.22 12.61
CA ARG A 19 11.09 -1.29 13.48
C ARG A 19 12.60 -1.20 13.69
N ASP A 20 13.38 -0.93 12.63
CA ASP A 20 14.83 -0.75 12.69
C ASP A 20 15.21 0.37 13.67
N LEU A 21 14.50 1.50 13.60
CA LEU A 21 14.71 2.65 14.49
C LEU A 21 14.36 2.32 15.95
N VAL A 22 13.26 1.61 16.20
CA VAL A 22 12.87 1.21 17.56
C VAL A 22 13.90 0.23 18.15
N ARG A 23 14.29 -0.79 17.39
CA ARG A 23 15.28 -1.78 17.84
C ARG A 23 16.65 -1.14 18.05
N GLY A 24 17.14 -0.32 17.13
CA GLY A 24 18.43 0.37 17.27
C GLY A 24 18.50 1.30 18.49
N ALA A 25 17.35 1.81 18.96
CA ALA A 25 17.26 2.62 20.18
C ALA A 25 17.12 1.79 21.47
N ALA A 26 16.62 0.55 21.39
CA ALA A 26 16.22 -0.24 22.57
C ALA A 26 16.88 -1.63 22.70
N ASP A 27 17.60 -2.10 21.68
CA ASP A 27 18.23 -3.42 21.49
C ASP A 27 17.39 -4.61 22.02
N ARG A 28 16.07 -4.52 21.84
CA ARG A 28 15.08 -5.48 22.37
C ARG A 28 13.98 -5.74 21.36
N GLU A 29 13.43 -6.94 21.41
CA GLU A 29 12.17 -7.24 20.73
C GLU A 29 11.04 -6.36 21.28
N ILE A 30 10.14 -5.93 20.40
CA ILE A 30 9.05 -5.01 20.74
C ILE A 30 7.85 -5.88 21.17
N PRO A 31 7.42 -5.83 22.43
CA PRO A 31 6.24 -6.60 22.87
C PRO A 31 5.00 -6.25 22.03
N GLY A 32 4.24 -7.27 21.61
CA GLY A 32 3.04 -7.11 20.79
C GLY A 32 3.29 -6.93 19.28
N VAL A 33 4.55 -7.02 18.83
CA VAL A 33 4.94 -7.07 17.41
C VAL A 33 5.47 -8.46 17.08
N GLU A 34 4.79 -9.19 16.19
CA GLU A 34 5.28 -10.46 15.63
C GLU A 34 5.96 -10.19 14.28
N GLU A 35 7.14 -10.77 14.08
CA GLU A 35 7.91 -10.65 12.83
C GLU A 35 8.12 -12.03 12.22
N LYS A 36 7.87 -12.16 10.92
CA LYS A 36 8.23 -13.35 10.13
C LYS A 36 9.06 -12.93 8.94
N VAL A 37 10.21 -13.57 8.77
CA VAL A 37 11.10 -13.33 7.62
C VAL A 37 11.15 -14.60 6.79
N GLU A 38 10.81 -14.47 5.51
CA GLU A 38 10.95 -15.51 4.50
C GLU A 38 11.99 -15.06 3.48
N GLN A 39 13.05 -15.84 3.33
CA GLN A 39 14.10 -15.60 2.34
C GLN A 39 13.86 -16.53 1.15
N MET A 40 13.72 -15.96 -0.03
CA MET A 40 13.66 -16.69 -1.29
C MET A 40 14.95 -16.42 -2.10
N GLU A 41 14.97 -16.77 -3.38
CA GLU A 41 16.19 -16.75 -4.20
C GLU A 41 16.70 -15.32 -4.42
N GLN A 42 15.82 -14.39 -4.82
CA GLN A 42 16.19 -13.00 -5.11
C GLN A 42 15.38 -11.97 -4.32
N ILE A 43 14.47 -12.44 -3.45
CA ILE A 43 13.64 -11.57 -2.62
C ILE A 43 13.67 -11.98 -1.15
N LYS A 44 13.48 -11.00 -0.28
CA LYS A 44 13.26 -11.17 1.15
C LYS A 44 11.90 -10.58 1.52
N ILE A 45 11.04 -11.38 2.13
CA ILE A 45 9.72 -10.96 2.59
C ILE A 45 9.77 -10.83 4.11
N THR A 46 9.46 -9.64 4.61
CA THR A 46 9.31 -9.38 6.05
C THR A 46 7.85 -9.08 6.34
N SER A 47 7.21 -9.91 7.15
CA SER A 47 5.84 -9.74 7.65
C SER A 47 5.88 -9.23 9.07
N ILE A 48 5.27 -8.09 9.33
CA ILE A 48 5.14 -7.49 10.66
C ILE A 48 3.66 -7.45 11.04
N PHE A 49 3.31 -8.08 12.16
CA PHE A 49 1.96 -8.07 12.70
C PHE A 49 1.94 -7.24 13.98
N ILE A 50 1.23 -6.12 13.95
CA ILE A 50 0.99 -5.26 15.11
C ILE A 50 -0.41 -5.56 15.61
N ARG A 51 -0.54 -6.17 16.78
CA ARG A 51 -1.84 -6.63 17.32
C ARG A 51 -2.35 -5.81 18.49
N GLU A 52 -1.46 -5.08 19.16
CA GLU A 52 -1.75 -4.39 20.41
C GLU A 52 -1.62 -2.86 20.28
N PRO A 53 -2.47 -2.06 20.96
CA PRO A 53 -2.37 -0.60 20.94
C PRO A 53 -1.02 -0.07 21.44
N GLN A 54 -0.44 -0.73 22.45
CA GLN A 54 0.88 -0.35 22.98
C GLN A 54 1.97 -0.56 21.94
N ALA A 55 1.94 -1.68 21.22
CA ALA A 55 2.85 -1.97 20.11
C ALA A 55 2.69 -0.93 18.99
N ALA A 56 1.45 -0.58 18.62
CA ALA A 56 1.18 0.46 17.63
C ALA A 56 1.76 1.83 18.02
N GLN A 57 1.63 2.22 19.29
CA GLN A 57 2.18 3.46 19.81
C GLN A 57 3.71 3.47 19.80
N VAL A 58 4.33 2.36 20.19
CA VAL A 58 5.80 2.21 20.18
C VAL A 58 6.34 2.20 18.74
N MET A 59 5.66 1.47 17.83
CA MET A 59 6.02 1.40 16.42
C MET A 59 5.75 2.68 15.64
N GLY A 60 4.88 3.56 16.15
CA GLY A 60 4.40 4.73 15.40
C GLY A 60 3.58 4.34 14.16
N ARG A 61 2.94 3.16 14.19
CA ARG A 61 2.20 2.57 13.08
C ARG A 61 0.87 2.01 13.57
N PRO A 62 -0.24 2.17 12.82
CA PRO A 62 -1.52 1.56 13.19
C PRO A 62 -1.42 0.03 13.37
N ILE A 63 -2.34 -0.51 14.19
CA ILE A 63 -2.55 -1.95 14.32
C ILE A 63 -2.91 -2.53 12.95
N GLY A 64 -2.28 -3.64 12.57
CA GLY A 64 -2.49 -4.29 11.29
C GLY A 64 -1.31 -5.16 10.86
N THR A 65 -1.38 -5.60 9.61
CA THR A 65 -0.37 -6.44 8.97
C THR A 65 0.37 -5.61 7.94
N TYR A 66 1.70 -5.66 7.97
CA TYR A 66 2.59 -5.00 7.03
C TYR A 66 3.50 -6.04 6.39
N LEU A 67 3.55 -6.05 5.07
CA LEU A 67 4.35 -6.96 4.28
C LEU A 67 5.34 -6.14 3.45
N THR A 68 6.62 -6.36 3.68
CA THR A 68 7.71 -5.69 2.96
C THR A 68 8.46 -6.71 2.12
N ILE A 69 8.48 -6.50 0.81
CA ILE A 69 9.25 -7.30 -0.15
C ILE A 69 10.47 -6.48 -0.54
N GLU A 70 11.66 -6.98 -0.19
CA GLU A 70 12.95 -6.38 -0.52
C GLU A 70 13.62 -7.19 -1.63
N SER A 71 13.99 -6.54 -2.74
CA SER A 71 14.71 -7.15 -3.85
C SER A 71 15.64 -6.13 -4.52
N PRO A 72 16.97 -6.19 -4.28
CA PRO A 72 17.92 -5.28 -4.92
C PRO A 72 17.85 -5.27 -6.47
N PRO A 73 17.66 -6.42 -7.15
CA PRO A 73 17.50 -6.48 -8.60
C PRO A 73 16.27 -5.75 -9.17
N LEU A 74 15.25 -5.44 -8.36
CA LEU A 74 14.06 -4.70 -8.81
C LEU A 74 14.42 -3.33 -9.43
N LYS A 75 15.51 -2.70 -8.96
CA LYS A 75 15.99 -1.40 -9.44
C LYS A 75 16.39 -1.41 -10.92
N ILE A 76 16.82 -2.56 -11.44
CA ILE A 76 17.22 -2.71 -12.85
C ILE A 76 16.13 -3.38 -13.71
N ASN A 77 14.92 -3.54 -13.15
CA ASN A 77 13.76 -4.14 -13.82
C ASN A 77 14.09 -5.52 -14.44
N ASP A 78 14.81 -6.36 -13.70
CA ASP A 78 15.20 -7.70 -14.14
C ASP A 78 13.96 -8.60 -14.30
N PRO A 79 13.72 -9.19 -15.50
CA PRO A 79 12.57 -10.06 -15.75
C PRO A 79 12.50 -11.31 -14.87
N TYR A 80 13.62 -11.86 -14.42
CA TYR A 80 13.63 -13.11 -13.63
C TYR A 80 13.06 -12.88 -12.23
N VAL A 81 13.37 -11.74 -11.64
CA VAL A 81 12.90 -11.31 -10.31
C VAL A 81 11.42 -11.00 -10.32
N LYS A 82 10.90 -10.55 -11.47
CA LYS A 82 9.52 -10.10 -11.60
C LYS A 82 8.53 -11.20 -11.23
N GLN A 83 8.77 -12.44 -11.64
CA GLN A 83 7.86 -13.56 -11.32
C GLN A 83 7.86 -13.85 -9.81
N GLU A 84 9.03 -13.88 -9.18
CA GLU A 84 9.16 -14.13 -7.74
C GLU A 84 8.44 -13.05 -6.92
N ILE A 85 8.54 -11.79 -7.33
CA ILE A 85 7.80 -10.67 -6.72
C ILE A 85 6.29 -10.84 -6.92
N ILE A 86 5.83 -11.20 -8.12
CA ILE A 86 4.40 -11.42 -8.40
C ILE A 86 3.87 -12.53 -7.49
N ASP A 87 4.59 -13.65 -7.37
CA ASP A 87 4.18 -14.79 -6.54
C ASP A 87 4.15 -14.39 -5.06
N ALA A 88 5.13 -13.62 -4.59
CA ALA A 88 5.17 -13.08 -3.23
C ALA A 88 3.99 -12.13 -2.95
N MET A 89 3.66 -11.24 -3.87
CA MET A 89 2.50 -10.36 -3.76
C MET A 89 1.19 -11.15 -3.77
N ALA A 90 1.05 -12.12 -4.67
CA ALA A 90 -0.13 -12.97 -4.77
C ALA A 90 -0.37 -13.79 -3.50
N LYS A 91 0.69 -14.35 -2.91
CA LYS A 91 0.65 -15.07 -1.62
C LYS A 91 0.30 -14.14 -0.44
N SER A 92 0.67 -12.87 -0.54
CA SER A 92 0.48 -11.85 0.50
C SER A 92 -0.93 -11.28 0.57
N ILE A 93 -1.62 -11.14 -0.58
CA ILE A 93 -2.96 -10.54 -0.64
C ILE A 93 -3.99 -11.25 0.26
N PRO A 94 -4.10 -12.59 0.26
CA PRO A 94 -4.97 -13.32 1.19
C PRO A 94 -4.77 -12.96 2.67
N LEU A 95 -3.51 -12.82 3.11
CA LEU A 95 -3.15 -12.46 4.48
C LEU A 95 -3.61 -11.05 4.87
N LEU A 96 -3.67 -10.13 3.91
CA LEU A 96 -4.12 -8.75 4.14
C LEU A 96 -5.65 -8.64 4.18
N LEU A 97 -6.34 -9.51 3.41
CA LEU A 97 -7.80 -9.51 3.26
C LEU A 97 -8.52 -10.50 4.18
N ASN A 98 -7.80 -11.37 4.88
CA ASN A 98 -8.35 -12.47 5.69
C ASN A 98 -9.32 -13.37 4.88
N ASP A 99 -9.01 -13.67 3.62
CA ASP A 99 -9.79 -14.55 2.73
C ASP A 99 -11.28 -14.16 2.53
N THR A 100 -11.63 -12.90 2.74
CA THR A 100 -13.02 -12.44 2.66
C THR A 100 -13.53 -12.19 1.23
N LEU A 101 -12.62 -12.14 0.25
CA LEU A 101 -12.91 -11.62 -1.08
C LEU A 101 -13.32 -12.71 -2.08
N LYS A 102 -14.58 -12.70 -2.53
CA LYS A 102 -15.14 -13.69 -3.47
C LYS A 102 -14.81 -13.33 -4.92
N PRO A 103 -14.75 -14.28 -5.88
CA PRO A 103 -14.36 -14.00 -7.26
C PRO A 103 -15.16 -12.89 -7.98
N GLN A 104 -16.44 -12.73 -7.63
CA GLN A 104 -17.35 -11.77 -8.27
C GLN A 104 -17.36 -10.39 -7.60
N ASP A 105 -16.65 -10.24 -6.48
CA ASP A 105 -16.67 -9.00 -5.71
C ASP A 105 -15.91 -7.89 -6.46
N LEU A 106 -16.57 -6.73 -6.57
CA LEU A 106 -16.03 -5.55 -7.23
C LEU A 106 -14.86 -4.96 -6.44
N VAL A 107 -13.73 -4.79 -7.10
CA VAL A 107 -12.53 -4.18 -6.54
C VAL A 107 -12.33 -2.78 -7.12
N LEU A 108 -12.03 -1.81 -6.25
CA LEU A 108 -11.60 -0.47 -6.65
C LEU A 108 -10.08 -0.38 -6.59
N LEU A 109 -9.46 0.05 -7.68
CA LEU A 109 -8.04 0.36 -7.76
C LEU A 109 -7.88 1.88 -7.72
N ALA A 110 -7.06 2.40 -6.81
CA ALA A 110 -6.75 3.82 -6.71
C ALA A 110 -5.25 4.04 -6.84
N GLY A 111 -4.84 4.86 -7.81
CA GLY A 111 -3.45 5.24 -8.01
C GLY A 111 -3.21 6.67 -7.58
N LEU A 112 -2.54 6.89 -6.45
CA LEU A 112 -2.26 8.21 -5.92
C LEU A 112 -0.99 8.82 -6.51
N GLY A 113 -0.92 10.14 -6.48
CA GLY A 113 0.24 10.91 -6.87
C GLY A 113 -0.04 11.84 -8.04
N ASN A 114 1.02 12.42 -8.59
CA ASN A 114 0.96 13.44 -9.61
C ASN A 114 1.64 12.96 -10.89
N TRP A 115 0.87 12.81 -11.96
CA TRP A 115 1.38 12.42 -13.28
C TRP A 115 2.42 13.39 -13.86
N ARG A 116 2.50 14.63 -13.35
CA ARG A 116 3.51 15.63 -13.77
C ARG A 116 4.84 15.52 -13.02
N ALA A 117 4.90 14.75 -11.93
CA ALA A 117 6.09 14.58 -11.11
C ALA A 117 6.57 13.14 -11.20
N THR A 118 7.67 12.90 -11.93
CA THR A 118 8.23 11.54 -12.16
C THR A 118 8.35 10.67 -10.90
N PRO A 119 8.88 11.15 -9.75
CA PRO A 119 8.98 10.30 -8.55
C PRO A 119 7.61 9.95 -7.92
N ASP A 120 6.56 10.71 -8.26
CA ASP A 120 5.20 10.62 -7.71
C ASP A 120 4.20 10.04 -8.75
N ALA A 121 4.70 9.51 -9.87
CA ALA A 121 3.87 9.03 -10.97
C ALA A 121 3.53 7.53 -10.87
N LEU A 122 3.94 6.84 -9.80
CA LEU A 122 3.74 5.40 -9.64
C LEU A 122 2.26 5.02 -9.63
N GLY A 123 1.43 5.70 -8.85
CA GLY A 123 -0.01 5.42 -8.80
C GLY A 123 -0.71 5.65 -10.14
N PRO A 124 -0.54 6.80 -10.82
CA PRO A 124 -1.06 7.00 -12.17
C PRO A 124 -0.63 5.90 -13.16
N LYS A 125 0.64 5.49 -13.11
CA LYS A 125 1.17 4.39 -13.96
C LYS A 125 0.55 3.04 -13.60
N PHE A 126 0.35 2.76 -12.32
CA PHE A 126 -0.34 1.56 -11.87
C PHE A 126 -1.74 1.46 -12.47
N ILE A 127 -2.52 2.55 -12.48
CA ILE A 127 -3.85 2.56 -13.07
C ILE A 127 -3.79 2.41 -14.61
N GLU A 128 -2.83 3.05 -15.27
CA GLU A 128 -2.62 2.92 -16.73
C GLU A 128 -2.40 1.47 -17.18
N TYR A 129 -1.69 0.67 -16.38
CA TYR A 129 -1.40 -0.74 -16.70
C TYR A 129 -2.36 -1.74 -16.04
N SER A 130 -3.34 -1.28 -15.27
CA SER A 130 -4.30 -2.16 -14.59
C SER A 130 -5.45 -2.58 -15.50
N PRO A 131 -5.87 -3.86 -15.50
CA PRO A 131 -7.06 -4.27 -16.23
C PRO A 131 -8.30 -3.70 -15.54
N ILE A 132 -9.07 -2.87 -16.24
CA ILE A 132 -10.33 -2.29 -15.76
C ILE A 132 -11.49 -3.05 -16.41
N THR A 133 -12.17 -3.89 -15.64
CA THR A 133 -13.10 -4.88 -16.20
C THR A 133 -14.57 -4.63 -15.85
N ARG A 134 -14.89 -3.78 -14.86
CA ARG A 134 -16.27 -3.55 -14.36
C ARG A 134 -17.28 -3.28 -15.48
N HIS A 135 -16.88 -2.55 -16.51
CA HIS A 135 -17.76 -2.20 -17.64
C HIS A 135 -17.98 -3.38 -18.61
N TYR A 136 -17.01 -4.27 -18.79
CA TYR A 136 -17.18 -5.48 -19.58
C TYR A 136 -18.22 -6.42 -18.96
N HIS A 137 -18.21 -6.58 -17.63
CA HIS A 137 -19.24 -7.37 -16.93
C HIS A 137 -20.68 -6.85 -17.16
N GLN A 138 -20.84 -5.57 -17.51
CA GLN A 138 -22.15 -4.97 -17.76
C GLN A 138 -22.51 -4.94 -19.25
N TYR A 139 -21.56 -4.62 -20.12
CA TYR A 139 -21.86 -4.26 -21.51
C TYR A 139 -21.31 -5.23 -22.56
N ALA A 140 -20.31 -6.05 -22.22
CA ALA A 140 -19.75 -7.05 -23.12
C ALA A 140 -19.21 -8.28 -22.35
N PRO A 141 -20.08 -9.07 -21.67
CA PRO A 141 -19.65 -10.22 -20.88
C PRO A 141 -18.92 -11.28 -21.71
N GLU A 142 -19.21 -11.39 -23.00
CA GLU A 142 -18.56 -12.30 -23.95
C GLU A 142 -17.09 -11.98 -24.22
N ALA A 143 -16.65 -10.75 -23.91
CA ALA A 143 -15.25 -10.34 -24.02
C ALA A 143 -14.43 -10.67 -22.76
N LEU A 144 -15.07 -11.14 -21.68
CA LEU A 144 -14.38 -11.48 -20.44
C LEU A 144 -13.68 -12.84 -20.56
N VAL A 145 -12.43 -12.87 -20.12
CA VAL A 145 -11.70 -14.12 -19.91
C VAL A 145 -12.12 -14.72 -18.57
N GLU A 146 -12.23 -16.04 -18.50
CA GLU A 146 -12.51 -16.75 -17.25
C GLU A 146 -11.51 -16.37 -16.15
N GLY A 147 -12.00 -16.15 -14.94
CA GLY A 147 -11.20 -15.69 -13.80
C GLY A 147 -11.00 -14.17 -13.72
N MET A 148 -11.43 -13.39 -14.71
CA MET A 148 -11.44 -11.93 -14.60
C MET A 148 -12.53 -11.46 -13.64
N ARG A 149 -12.07 -10.93 -12.51
CA ARG A 149 -12.90 -10.25 -11.50
C ARG A 149 -13.30 -8.85 -11.99
N PRO A 150 -14.48 -8.33 -11.61
CA PRO A 150 -14.84 -6.94 -11.88
C PRO A 150 -13.93 -5.96 -11.12
N THR A 151 -13.26 -5.09 -11.85
CA THR A 151 -12.39 -4.02 -11.31
C THR A 151 -12.79 -2.66 -11.89
N CYS A 152 -12.79 -1.63 -11.06
CA CYS A 152 -12.78 -0.23 -11.49
C CYS A 152 -11.50 0.45 -11.02
N GLY A 153 -11.06 1.48 -11.73
CA GLY A 153 -9.80 2.16 -11.46
C GLY A 153 -9.93 3.67 -11.53
N ILE A 154 -9.19 4.37 -10.67
CA ILE A 154 -9.06 5.82 -10.74
C ILE A 154 -7.67 6.27 -10.31
N ALA A 155 -7.11 7.24 -11.04
CA ALA A 155 -5.96 8.03 -10.59
C ALA A 155 -6.44 9.47 -10.32
N PRO A 156 -6.81 9.83 -9.08
CA PRO A 156 -7.26 11.18 -8.79
C PRO A 156 -6.10 12.16 -9.00
N GLY A 157 -6.38 13.32 -9.60
CA GLY A 157 -5.41 14.40 -9.64
C GLY A 157 -5.14 14.95 -8.23
N VAL A 158 -4.04 15.68 -8.09
CA VAL A 158 -3.70 16.35 -6.83
C VAL A 158 -4.49 17.64 -6.63
N LEU A 159 -4.66 18.05 -5.36
CA LEU A 159 -5.38 19.27 -4.96
C LEU A 159 -5.01 20.50 -5.79
N GLY A 160 -3.71 20.71 -6.05
CA GLY A 160 -3.23 21.88 -6.81
C GLY A 160 -3.65 21.89 -8.29
N ILE A 161 -4.16 20.79 -8.82
CA ILE A 161 -4.63 20.66 -10.21
C ILE A 161 -6.16 20.67 -10.24
N THR A 162 -6.81 19.94 -9.34
CA THR A 162 -8.25 19.68 -9.39
C THR A 162 -9.07 20.57 -8.46
N GLY A 163 -8.45 21.14 -7.43
CA GLY A 163 -9.15 21.81 -6.33
C GLY A 163 -9.92 20.86 -5.41
N LEU A 164 -9.84 19.54 -5.63
CA LEU A 164 -10.50 18.52 -4.84
C LEU A 164 -9.47 17.76 -4.00
N GLU A 165 -9.80 17.53 -2.74
CA GLU A 165 -9.02 16.61 -1.91
C GLU A 165 -9.18 15.18 -2.42
N THR A 166 -8.08 14.43 -2.42
CA THR A 166 -8.07 13.03 -2.85
C THR A 166 -9.09 12.21 -2.05
N PHE A 167 -9.23 12.51 -0.76
CA PHE A 167 -10.20 11.85 0.11
C PHE A 167 -11.64 12.03 -0.39
N ASP A 168 -12.06 13.25 -0.72
CA ASP A 168 -13.43 13.54 -1.16
C ASP A 168 -13.79 12.80 -2.45
N VAL A 169 -12.85 12.76 -3.40
CA VAL A 169 -13.03 12.04 -4.67
C VAL A 169 -13.20 10.54 -4.42
N ILE A 170 -12.30 9.95 -3.62
CA ILE A 170 -12.34 8.52 -3.33
C ILE A 170 -13.59 8.16 -2.53
N LYS A 171 -13.93 8.94 -1.49
CA LYS A 171 -15.12 8.72 -0.67
C LYS A 171 -16.40 8.77 -1.51
N GLY A 172 -16.52 9.76 -2.40
CA GLY A 172 -17.65 9.86 -3.32
C GLY A 172 -17.79 8.64 -4.24
N ILE A 173 -16.66 8.10 -4.73
CA ILE A 173 -16.65 6.88 -5.55
C ILE A 173 -17.02 5.66 -4.71
N VAL A 174 -16.43 5.48 -3.54
CA VAL A 174 -16.72 4.35 -2.64
C VAL A 174 -18.21 4.33 -2.28
N ASP A 175 -18.79 5.47 -1.89
CA ASP A 175 -20.20 5.57 -1.52
C ASP A 175 -21.15 5.25 -2.68
N LYS A 176 -20.76 5.65 -3.90
CA LYS A 176 -21.56 5.42 -5.11
C LYS A 176 -21.42 4.01 -5.67
N VAL A 177 -20.20 3.50 -5.75
CA VAL A 177 -19.83 2.26 -6.43
C VAL A 177 -19.94 1.05 -5.50
N LYS A 178 -19.71 1.26 -4.20
CA LYS A 178 -19.74 0.22 -3.14
C LYS A 178 -18.87 -1.00 -3.47
N PRO A 179 -17.57 -0.81 -3.75
CA PRO A 179 -16.66 -1.93 -3.96
C PRO A 179 -16.52 -2.74 -2.66
N ALA A 180 -16.18 -4.03 -2.78
CA ALA A 180 -15.94 -4.89 -1.62
C ALA A 180 -14.60 -4.60 -0.94
N VAL A 181 -13.63 -4.08 -1.69
CA VAL A 181 -12.30 -3.68 -1.22
C VAL A 181 -11.71 -2.63 -2.16
N MET A 182 -10.83 -1.79 -1.62
CA MET A 182 -9.99 -0.89 -2.40
C MET A 182 -8.51 -1.25 -2.24
N PHE A 183 -7.77 -1.24 -3.35
CA PHE A 183 -6.30 -1.25 -3.36
C PHE A 183 -5.79 0.13 -3.74
N VAL A 184 -4.91 0.70 -2.93
CA VAL A 184 -4.33 2.02 -3.12
C VAL A 184 -2.84 1.89 -3.34
N VAL A 185 -2.34 2.42 -4.46
CA VAL A 185 -0.92 2.43 -4.78
C VAL A 185 -0.41 3.87 -4.79
N ASP A 186 0.65 4.11 -4.03
CA ASP A 186 1.32 5.41 -3.88
C ASP A 186 2.85 5.22 -3.88
N SER A 187 3.58 6.27 -4.24
CA SER A 187 5.04 6.33 -4.10
C SER A 187 5.42 6.61 -2.65
N LEU A 188 5.98 5.63 -1.94
CA LEU A 188 6.47 5.85 -0.56
C LEU A 188 7.89 6.46 -0.56
N ALA A 189 8.20 7.24 0.47
CA ALA A 189 9.56 7.70 0.72
C ALA A 189 10.33 6.67 1.55
N ALA A 190 11.47 6.19 1.04
CA ALA A 190 12.40 5.39 1.83
C ALA A 190 13.48 6.28 2.44
N GLN A 191 13.82 6.06 3.72
CA GLN A 191 14.93 6.75 4.36
C GLN A 191 16.27 6.12 3.99
N ASN A 192 16.31 4.78 3.86
CA ASN A 192 17.50 4.10 3.35
C ASN A 192 17.53 4.18 1.81
N VAL A 193 18.57 4.79 1.27
CA VAL A 193 18.81 4.93 -0.18
C VAL A 193 18.85 3.57 -0.89
N GLU A 194 19.31 2.52 -0.21
CA GLU A 194 19.34 1.15 -0.73
C GLU A 194 17.94 0.57 -0.97
N ARG A 195 16.92 1.09 -0.28
CA ARG A 195 15.50 0.67 -0.40
C ARG A 195 14.77 1.37 -1.56
N ILE A 196 15.35 2.46 -2.10
CA ILE A 196 14.75 3.21 -3.20
C ILE A 196 14.76 2.35 -4.47
N GLY A 197 13.57 2.04 -4.97
CA GLY A 197 13.37 1.23 -6.18
C GLY A 197 13.66 -0.26 -6.01
N THR A 198 13.84 -0.72 -4.76
CA THR A 198 14.13 -2.13 -4.43
C THR A 198 13.12 -2.72 -3.46
N THR A 199 12.19 -1.91 -2.94
CA THR A 199 11.27 -2.31 -1.88
C THR A 199 9.83 -2.04 -2.26
N ILE A 200 8.94 -3.01 -2.02
CA ILE A 200 7.49 -2.88 -2.12
C ILE A 200 6.91 -3.14 -0.74
N GLN A 201 6.01 -2.28 -0.26
CA GLN A 201 5.28 -2.48 0.98
C GLN A 201 3.78 -2.56 0.71
N MET A 202 3.12 -3.53 1.33
CA MET A 202 1.66 -3.68 1.34
C MET A 202 1.18 -3.72 2.79
N SER A 203 0.02 -3.13 3.09
CA SER A 203 -0.56 -3.19 4.44
C SER A 203 -2.08 -3.17 4.39
N ASN A 204 -2.76 -3.62 5.44
CA ASN A 204 -4.22 -3.48 5.54
C ASN A 204 -4.65 -2.31 6.43
N THR A 205 -3.74 -1.36 6.66
CA THR A 205 -3.99 -0.20 7.54
C THR A 205 -4.47 1.04 6.79
N GLY A 206 -4.57 0.94 5.46
CA GLY A 206 -4.80 2.07 4.59
C GLY A 206 -3.53 2.90 4.37
N ILE A 207 -3.72 4.11 3.84
CA ILE A 207 -2.63 5.04 3.52
C ILE A 207 -2.99 6.46 3.94
N GLN A 208 -1.99 7.22 4.37
CA GLN A 208 -2.10 8.66 4.54
C GLN A 208 -1.34 9.37 3.42
N PRO A 209 -2.04 9.91 2.40
CA PRO A 209 -1.37 10.53 1.25
C PRO A 209 -0.55 11.76 1.66
N GLY A 210 0.67 11.90 1.14
CA GLY A 210 1.47 13.11 1.33
C GLY A 210 2.16 13.26 2.69
N SER A 211 2.43 12.16 3.40
CA SER A 211 3.23 12.14 4.66
C SER A 211 4.60 12.82 4.51
N GLY A 212 5.17 12.89 3.30
CA GLY A 212 6.42 13.58 2.99
C GLY A 212 6.35 15.11 2.93
N ILE A 213 5.16 15.71 2.80
CA ILE A 213 4.98 17.17 2.66
C ILE A 213 4.01 17.67 3.74
N GLY A 214 4.38 17.53 5.01
CA GLY A 214 3.98 18.37 6.17
C GLY A 214 2.50 18.66 6.47
N ASN A 215 1.54 18.24 5.65
CA ASN A 215 0.12 18.52 5.78
C ASN A 215 -0.62 17.23 6.13
N ALA A 216 -1.37 17.27 7.22
CA ALA A 216 -2.24 16.18 7.64
C ALA A 216 -3.44 16.06 6.68
N ARG A 217 -3.23 15.43 5.52
CA ARG A 217 -4.33 15.00 4.66
C ARG A 217 -5.09 13.87 5.36
N GLN A 218 -6.41 13.81 5.13
CA GLN A 218 -7.22 12.70 5.63
C GLN A 218 -6.71 11.38 5.07
N ALA A 219 -6.60 10.38 5.94
CA ALA A 219 -6.12 9.07 5.58
C ALA A 219 -7.22 8.26 4.88
N LEU A 220 -6.83 7.50 3.87
CA LEU A 220 -7.69 6.50 3.22
C LEU A 220 -7.59 5.21 4.03
N THR A 221 -8.48 5.04 5.00
CA THR A 221 -8.51 3.87 5.88
C THR A 221 -9.87 3.17 5.83
N GLN A 222 -9.92 1.94 6.31
CA GLN A 222 -11.19 1.23 6.45
C GLN A 222 -12.16 1.94 7.39
N GLN A 223 -11.66 2.60 8.43
CA GLN A 223 -12.49 3.36 9.37
C GLN A 223 -13.19 4.53 8.68
N GLU A 224 -12.48 5.27 7.81
CA GLU A 224 -13.02 6.45 7.15
C GLU A 224 -13.91 6.09 5.94
N LEU A 225 -13.55 5.04 5.20
CA LEU A 225 -14.23 4.68 3.95
C LEU A 225 -15.32 3.62 4.13
N GLY A 226 -15.29 2.84 5.22
CA GLY A 226 -16.26 1.78 5.51
C GLY A 226 -16.04 0.48 4.72
N ILE A 227 -14.94 0.36 3.98
CA ILE A 227 -14.53 -0.82 3.20
C ILE A 227 -13.07 -1.16 3.52
N PRO A 228 -12.63 -2.42 3.40
CA PRO A 228 -11.21 -2.76 3.50
C PRO A 228 -10.36 -1.93 2.52
N VAL A 229 -9.22 -1.44 2.99
CA VAL A 229 -8.25 -0.67 2.21
C VAL A 229 -6.88 -1.32 2.34
N ILE A 230 -6.31 -1.73 1.21
CA ILE A 230 -4.97 -2.29 1.08
C ILE A 230 -4.04 -1.29 0.40
#